data_AF-A0A285EC15-F1
#
_entry.id   AF-A0A285EC15-F1
#
_cell.length_a   1.000
_cell.length_b   1.000
_cell.length_c   1.000
_cell.angle_alpha   90.00
_cell.angle_beta   90.00
_cell.angle_gamma   90.00
#
_symmetry.space_group_name_H-M   'P 1'
#
loop_
_entity.id
_entity.type
_entity.pdbx_description
1 polymer ?
#
loop_
_entity_poly.entity_id
_entity_poly.type
_entity_poly.pdbx_seq_one_letter_code
_entity_poly.pdbx_strand_id
1 'polypeptide(L)' 'MTLVDDRSAVLLVRVWLEEAGAFRARLTTLGGATEESPTDEVTVAVASSPRDVLDAVRDWLDDVVGDSTDPVDSGA' A
#
# COMPACT_ATOMS: atom_id res chain seq x y z
N MET A 1 28.91 4.46 -4.63
CA MET A 1 27.82 5.32 -4.12
C MET A 1 26.60 4.44 -4.08
N THR A 2 26.36 3.77 -2.96
CA THR A 2 25.20 2.90 -2.79
C THR A 2 24.01 3.83 -2.68
N LEU A 3 23.18 3.91 -3.75
CA LEU A 3 21.85 4.47 -3.60
C LEU A 3 21.20 3.64 -2.49
N VAL A 4 20.93 4.26 -1.34
CA VAL A 4 19.89 3.74 -0.47
C VAL A 4 18.67 3.78 -1.36
N ASP A 5 18.22 2.60 -1.80
CA ASP A 5 16.95 2.45 -2.48
C ASP A 5 15.94 3.23 -1.64
N ASP A 6 15.40 4.31 -2.18
CA ASP A 6 14.50 5.20 -1.46
C ASP A 6 13.19 4.42 -1.32
N ARG A 7 13.17 3.48 -0.36
CA ARG A 7 12.08 2.53 -0.09
C ARG A 7 10.91 3.31 0.49
N SER A 8 10.33 4.11 -0.38
CA SER A 8 9.14 4.89 -0.16
C SER A 8 7.99 4.16 -0.83
N ALA A 9 6.94 3.90 -0.05
CA ALA A 9 5.72 3.29 -0.53
C ALA A 9 4.56 4.26 -0.30
N VAL A 10 3.61 4.32 -1.23
CA VAL A 10 2.47 5.23 -1.14
C VAL A 10 1.18 4.45 -1.16
N LEU A 11 0.32 4.73 -0.18
CA LEU A 11 -1.05 4.23 -0.08
C LEU A 11 -2.04 5.37 -0.27
N LEU A 12 -2.82 5.31 -1.34
CA LEU A 12 -3.92 6.22 -1.61
C LEU A 12 -5.21 5.66 -1.02
N VAL A 13 -5.85 6.41 -0.12
CA VAL A 13 -7.17 6.08 0.43
C VAL A 13 -8.22 7.04 -0.15
N ARG A 14 -9.13 6.51 -0.97
CA ARG A 14 -10.25 7.28 -1.52
C ARG A 14 -11.54 6.88 -0.83
N VAL A 15 -12.25 7.84 -0.25
CA VAL A 15 -13.47 7.63 0.52
C VAL A 15 -14.66 8.27 -0.20
N TRP A 16 -15.77 7.56 -0.22
CA TRP A 16 -17.06 8.00 -0.71
C TRP A 16 -18.11 7.82 0.38
N LEU A 17 -18.98 8.82 0.50
CA LEU A 17 -20.22 8.74 1.26
C LEU A 17 -21.34 8.57 0.24
N GLU A 18 -21.91 7.38 0.19
CA GLU A 18 -23.00 7.05 -0.71
C GLU A 18 -24.34 7.56 -0.15
N GLU A 19 -25.37 7.57 -0.98
CA GLU A 19 -26.72 7.90 -0.52
C GLU A 19 -27.18 6.94 0.60
N ALA A 20 -27.94 7.48 1.56
CA ALA A 20 -28.27 6.85 2.84
C ALA A 20 -27.12 6.71 3.86
N GLY A 21 -25.96 7.35 3.63
CA GLY A 21 -24.86 7.40 4.60
C GLY A 21 -24.01 6.13 4.63
N ALA A 22 -24.10 5.30 3.60
CA ALA A 22 -23.24 4.14 3.45
C ALA A 22 -21.79 4.60 3.18
N PHE A 23 -20.85 3.99 3.92
CA PHE A 23 -19.43 4.27 3.81
C PHE A 23 -18.79 3.33 2.80
N ARG A 24 -17.97 3.89 1.91
CA ARG A 24 -17.11 3.11 1.04
C ARG A 24 -15.74 3.74 0.96
N ALA A 25 -14.70 2.94 1.08
CA ALA A 25 -13.34 3.35 0.84
C ALA A 25 -12.64 2.36 -0.09
N ARG A 26 -11.73 2.86 -0.91
CA ARG A 26 -10.83 2.07 -1.76
C ARG A 26 -9.42 2.47 -1.43
N LEU A 27 -8.59 1.47 -1.15
CA LEU A 27 -7.19 1.61 -0.84
C LEU A 27 -6.40 1.09 -2.04
N THR A 28 -5.50 1.93 -2.55
CA THR A 28 -4.66 1.64 -3.72
C THR A 28 -3.22 1.89 -3.34
N THR A 29 -2.34 0.92 -3.56
CA THR A 29 -0.90 1.15 -3.51
C THR A 29 -0.44 1.68 -4.86
N LEU A 30 0.43 2.67 -4.81
CA LEU A 30 1.15 3.14 -5.98
C LEU A 30 2.52 2.47 -5.94
N GLY A 31 2.78 1.59 -6.91
CA GLY A 31 4.10 0.97 -7.06
C GLY A 31 5.17 2.05 -7.16
N GLY A 32 6.30 1.83 -6.48
CA GLY A 32 7.42 2.76 -6.39
C GLY A 32 7.78 3.28 -7.78
N ALA A 33 7.65 4.59 -7.97
CA ALA A 33 8.07 5.26 -9.19
C ALA A 33 9.60 5.15 -9.29
N THR A 34 10.09 4.09 -9.93
CA THR A 34 11.41 4.16 -10.54
C THR A 34 11.25 5.00 -11.80
N GLU A 35 12.20 5.89 -12.11
CA GLU A 35 12.10 6.90 -13.18
C GLU A 35 11.74 6.34 -14.58
N GLU A 36 11.70 5.01 -14.75
CA GLU A 36 11.57 4.31 -16.02
C GLU A 36 10.28 3.48 -16.18
N SER A 37 9.35 3.42 -15.22
CA SER A 37 8.14 2.57 -15.34
C SER A 37 6.83 3.26 -14.94
N PRO A 38 5.73 3.03 -15.69
CA PRO A 38 4.42 3.59 -15.35
C PRO A 38 3.98 3.07 -13.99
N THR A 39 3.50 3.97 -13.13
CA THR A 39 2.96 3.66 -11.81
C THR A 39 1.89 2.58 -11.91
N ASP A 40 2.21 1.37 -11.44
CA ASP A 40 1.22 0.31 -11.29
C ASP A 40 0.31 0.64 -10.10
N GLU A 41 -0.91 1.11 -10.39
CA GLU A 41 -1.95 1.33 -9.40
C GLU A 41 -2.63 0.00 -9.03
N VAL A 42 -2.20 -0.61 -7.93
CA VAL A 42 -2.79 -1.87 -7.46
C VAL A 42 -3.80 -1.57 -6.37
N THR A 43 -5.07 -1.88 -6.61
CA THR A 43 -6.09 -1.82 -5.54
C THR A 43 -5.87 -2.97 -4.58
N VAL A 44 -5.57 -2.64 -3.33
CA VAL A 44 -5.32 -3.63 -2.28
C VAL A 44 -6.54 -3.93 -1.45
N ALA A 45 -7.46 -2.97 -1.27
CA ALA A 45 -8.67 -3.20 -0.50
C ALA A 45 -9.83 -2.30 -0.91
N VAL A 46 -11.05 -2.79 -0.67
CA VAL A 46 -12.27 -2.00 -0.64
C VAL A 46 -12.92 -2.22 0.71
N ALA A 47 -13.11 -1.15 1.47
CA ALA A 47 -13.67 -1.16 2.81
C ALA A 47 -15.09 -0.57 2.82
N SER A 48 -15.99 -1.17 3.59
CA SER A 48 -17.39 -0.72 3.75
C SER A 48 -17.64 -0.06 5.11
N SER A 49 -16.63 -0.01 5.98
CA SER A 49 -16.67 0.73 7.23
C SER A 49 -15.33 1.42 7.54
N PRO A 50 -15.32 2.44 8.41
CA PRO A 50 -14.09 3.08 8.87
C PRO A 50 -13.13 2.12 9.59
N ARG A 51 -13.64 1.08 10.25
CA ARG A 51 -12.80 0.08 10.93
C ARG A 51 -12.02 -0.76 9.91
N ASP A 52 -12.70 -1.22 8.86
CA ASP A 52 -12.07 -2.02 7.81
C ASP A 52 -10.96 -1.24 7.09
N VAL A 53 -11.06 0.10 7.03
CA VAL A 53 -9.96 0.94 6.51
C VAL A 53 -8.74 0.88 7.42
N LEU A 54 -8.93 0.99 8.73
CA LEU A 54 -7.82 0.95 9.69
C LEU A 54 -7.12 -0.40 9.71
N ASP A 55 -7.90 -1.48 9.60
CA ASP A 55 -7.36 -2.84 9.54
C ASP A 55 -6.55 -3.03 8.25
N ALA A 56 -7.09 -2.61 7.09
CA ALA A 56 -6.37 -2.69 5.82
C ALA A 56 -5.09 -1.82 5.77
N VAL A 57 -5.08 -0.66 6.45
CA VAL A 57 -3.87 0.17 6.56
C VAL A 57 -2.81 -0.51 7.42
N ARG A 58 -3.21 -1.20 8.51
CA ARG A 58 -2.27 -1.96 9.35
C ARG A 58 -1.65 -3.11 8.59
N ASP A 59 -2.47 -3.89 7.91
CA ASP A 59 -2.01 -5.01 7.08
C ASP A 59 -1.02 -4.54 6.01
N TRP A 60 -1.30 -3.40 5.36
CA TRP A 60 -0.40 -2.81 4.36
C TRP A 60 0.93 -2.31 4.98
N LEU A 61 0.89 -1.69 6.16
CA LEU A 61 2.11 -1.25 6.84
C LEU A 61 2.97 -2.44 7.27
N ASP A 62 2.34 -3.52 7.74
CA ASP A 62 3.03 -4.75 8.10
C ASP A 62 3.71 -5.40 6.88
N ASP A 63 3.10 -5.32 5.69
CA ASP A 63 3.69 -5.77 4.42
C ASP A 63 4.92 -4.92 4.02
N VAL A 64 4.80 -3.59 4.06
CA VAL A 64 5.91 -2.67 3.73
C VAL A 64 7.11 -2.86 4.67
N VAL A 65 6.86 -3.09 5.96
CA VAL A 65 7.91 -3.35 6.97
C VAL A 65 8.41 -4.80 6.87
N GLY A 66 7.55 -5.75 6.51
CA GLY A 66 7.88 -7.16 6.32
C GLY A 66 8.83 -7.39 5.14
N ASP A 67 8.52 -6.81 3.97
CA ASP A 67 9.37 -6.81 2.77
C ASP A 67 10.73 -6.12 3.03
N SER A 68 10.77 -5.20 4.00
CA SER A 68 12.03 -4.58 4.44
C SER A 68 13.02 -5.55 5.07
N THR A 69 12.55 -6.74 5.49
CA THR A 69 13.30 -7.70 6.29
C THR A 69 13.71 -8.96 5.51
N ASP A 70 13.44 -9.07 4.20
CA ASP A 70 13.92 -10.23 3.42
C ASP A 70 15.46 -10.18 3.32
N PRO A 71 16.18 -11.07 4.04
CA PRO A 71 17.62 -11.09 4.02
C PRO A 71 18.05 -11.92 2.83
N VAL A 72 18.89 -11.31 2.01
CA VAL A 72 19.99 -11.94 1.29
C VAL A 72 20.66 -13.08 2.08
N ASP A 73 20.07 -14.27 2.10
CA ASP A 73 20.73 -15.50 2.53
C ASP A 73 20.19 -16.70 1.74
N SER A 74 20.71 -16.84 0.53
CA SER A 74 20.78 -18.12 -0.17
C SER A 74 22.15 -18.20 -0.81
N GLY A 75 23.17 -18.30 0.04
CA GLY A 75 24.52 -18.68 -0.33
C GLY A 75 24.92 -19.96 0.40
N ALA A 76 24.82 -21.10 -0.28
CA ALA A 76 25.56 -22.33 0.05
C ALA A 76 25.86 -23.12 -1.23
#